data_AF-A0A0F7FFJ7-F1
#
_entry.id   AF-A0A0F7FFJ7-F1
#
_cell.length_a   1.000
_cell.length_b   1.000
_cell.length_c   1.000
_cell.angle_alpha   90.00
_cell.angle_beta   90.00
_cell.angle_gamma   90.00
#
_symmetry.space_group_name_H-M   'P 1'
#
loop_
_entity.id
_entity.type
_entity.pdbx_description
1 polymer ?
#
loop_
_entity_poly.entity_id
_entity_poly.type
_entity_poly.pdbx_seq_one_letter_code
_entity_poly.pdbx_strand_id
1 'polypeptide(L)'
;MIQKSIPSLFTLGNLLLGMFGIMMALNGKIGMAAIMVIIAMLADCLDGRVARALGAESEFGKELDSLSDVVSFGVAPALIMYVASLHDLHNALAWSVTAIFPMFGALRLARFNVHPGIPGYFIGLPIPAAGGVLSTLSLFHKDVPPVFMVIAALLLSYLMVSTVKYPNFKKVGLPRKAVIGAPVVVIIAVAVAVVFPDQISKMIFVLLALYALYGFKQNIDRLAARRRRRNRRRSDDEAYHSKNG
;
A
#
# COMPACT_ATOMS: atom_id res chain seq x y z
N MET A 1 14.65 -19.90 -20.65
CA MET A 1 15.27 -18.78 -19.88
C MET A 1 14.48 -17.48 -20.04
N ILE A 2 14.19 -17.01 -21.27
CA ILE A 2 13.54 -15.71 -21.53
C ILE A 2 12.16 -15.56 -20.85
N GLN A 3 11.31 -16.59 -20.84
CA GLN A 3 9.96 -16.53 -20.24
C GLN A 3 9.96 -16.27 -18.71
N LYS A 4 11.01 -16.67 -17.98
CA LYS A 4 11.13 -16.43 -16.53
C LYS A 4 11.67 -15.04 -16.20
N SER A 5 12.29 -14.36 -17.17
CA SER A 5 12.87 -13.02 -16.98
C SER A 5 11.87 -11.90 -17.21
N ILE A 6 10.74 -12.17 -17.88
CA ILE A 6 9.72 -11.15 -18.20
C ILE A 6 9.13 -10.53 -16.93
N PRO A 7 8.67 -11.28 -15.91
CA PRO A 7 8.15 -10.68 -14.68
C PRO A 7 9.20 -9.83 -13.97
N SER A 8 10.44 -10.32 -13.86
CA SER A 8 11.54 -9.59 -13.22
C SER A 8 11.86 -8.25 -13.91
N LEU A 9 11.69 -8.15 -15.23
CA LEU A 9 11.85 -6.88 -15.95
C LEU A 9 10.75 -5.87 -15.59
N PHE A 10 9.51 -6.31 -15.40
CA PHE A 10 8.44 -5.43 -14.93
C PHE A 10 8.68 -4.97 -13.50
N THR A 11 9.16 -5.87 -12.63
CA THR A 11 9.52 -5.54 -11.25
C THR A 11 10.65 -4.51 -11.19
N LEU A 12 11.68 -4.66 -12.05
CA LEU A 12 12.72 -3.63 -12.20
C LEU A 12 12.16 -2.32 -12.78
N GLY A 13 11.18 -2.40 -13.68
CA GLY A 13 10.45 -1.23 -14.17
C GLY A 13 9.68 -0.50 -13.05
N ASN A 14 9.01 -1.24 -12.17
CA ASN A 14 8.38 -0.70 -10.96
C ASN A 14 9.42 0.02 -10.09
N LEU A 15 10.57 -0.60 -9.82
CA LEU A 15 11.66 0.01 -9.06
C LEU A 15 12.16 1.32 -9.70
N LEU A 16 12.36 1.33 -11.03
CA LEU A 16 12.77 2.53 -11.77
C LEU A 16 11.76 3.67 -11.64
N LEU A 17 10.47 3.37 -11.71
CA LEU A 17 9.41 4.36 -11.53
C LEU A 17 9.41 4.94 -10.11
N GLY A 18 9.62 4.11 -9.08
CA GLY A 18 9.81 4.57 -7.70
C GLY A 18 10.97 5.55 -7.58
N MET A 19 12.12 5.20 -8.17
CA MET A 19 13.32 6.06 -8.19
C MET A 19 13.07 7.39 -8.92
N PHE A 20 12.39 7.36 -10.07
CA PHE A 20 12.01 8.59 -10.77
C PHE A 20 11.02 9.43 -9.97
N GLY A 21 10.12 8.82 -9.21
CA GLY A 21 9.25 9.52 -8.27
C GLY A 21 10.04 10.33 -7.25
N ILE A 22 11.06 9.72 -6.64
CA ILE A 22 11.97 10.42 -5.69
C ILE A 22 12.66 11.59 -6.39
N MET A 23 13.25 11.36 -7.57
CA MET A 23 13.95 12.41 -8.32
C MET A 23 13.01 13.57 -8.68
N MET A 24 11.77 13.30 -9.11
CA MET A 24 10.78 14.32 -9.42
C MET A 24 10.41 15.15 -8.19
N ALA A 25 10.26 14.52 -7.03
CA ALA A 25 9.97 15.24 -5.78
C ALA A 25 11.14 16.15 -5.38
N LEU A 26 12.38 15.67 -5.46
CA LEU A 26 13.56 16.48 -5.19
C LEU A 26 13.70 17.70 -6.13
N ASN A 27 13.15 17.60 -7.34
CA ASN A 27 13.07 18.72 -8.29
C ASN A 27 11.81 19.60 -8.09
N GLY A 28 11.10 19.46 -6.97
CA GLY A 28 9.89 20.22 -6.64
C GLY A 28 8.63 19.80 -7.41
N LYS A 29 8.69 18.77 -8.25
CA LYS A 29 7.56 18.29 -9.07
C LYS A 29 6.73 17.23 -8.32
N ILE A 30 6.10 17.63 -7.22
CA ILE A 30 5.35 16.71 -6.32
C ILE A 30 4.19 16.00 -7.06
N GLY A 31 3.46 16.72 -7.94
CA GLY A 31 2.41 16.15 -8.81
C GLY A 31 2.90 14.95 -9.61
N MET A 32 3.99 15.14 -10.37
CA MET A 32 4.60 14.09 -11.16
C MET A 32 5.17 12.96 -10.30
N ALA A 33 5.75 13.28 -9.15
CA ALA A 33 6.27 12.28 -8.23
C ALA A 33 5.18 11.32 -7.73
N ALA A 34 4.02 11.85 -7.35
CA ALA A 34 2.87 11.04 -6.92
C ALA A 34 2.35 10.14 -8.06
N ILE A 35 2.29 10.65 -9.29
CA ILE A 35 1.91 9.85 -10.46
C ILE A 35 2.91 8.71 -10.67
N MET A 36 4.23 8.96 -10.59
CA MET A 36 5.22 7.90 -10.79
C MET A 36 4.98 6.72 -9.85
N VAL A 37 4.64 6.98 -8.58
CA VAL A 37 4.28 5.92 -7.62
C VAL A 37 2.98 5.20 -8.03
N ILE A 38 1.98 5.92 -8.53
CA ILE A 38 0.74 5.31 -9.05
C ILE A 38 1.02 4.41 -10.25
N ILE A 39 1.86 4.86 -11.20
CA ILE A 39 2.26 4.07 -12.36
C ILE A 39 3.02 2.82 -11.88
N ALA A 40 3.91 2.98 -10.91
CA ALA A 40 4.64 1.88 -10.29
C ALA A 40 3.68 0.83 -9.70
N MET A 41 2.61 1.27 -9.02
CA MET A 41 1.56 0.42 -8.46
C MET A 41 0.76 -0.32 -9.54
N LEU A 42 0.54 0.29 -10.71
CA LEU A 42 -0.08 -0.38 -11.84
C LEU A 42 0.86 -1.43 -12.44
N ALA A 43 2.15 -1.13 -12.56
CA ALA A 43 3.16 -2.07 -13.05
C ALA A 43 3.28 -3.31 -12.15
N ASP A 44 3.33 -3.12 -10.84
CA ASP A 44 3.28 -4.17 -9.79
C ASP A 44 2.00 -5.04 -9.88
N CYS A 45 0.85 -4.41 -10.17
CA CYS A 45 -0.37 -5.20 -10.34
C CYS A 45 -0.33 -6.09 -11.60
N LEU A 46 0.33 -5.60 -12.65
CA LEU A 46 0.47 -6.31 -13.91
C LEU A 46 1.50 -7.44 -13.82
N ASP A 47 2.67 -7.22 -13.22
CA ASP A 47 3.74 -8.22 -13.18
C ASP A 47 3.33 -9.49 -12.42
N GLY A 48 2.67 -9.35 -11.26
CA GLY A 48 2.18 -10.46 -10.46
C GLY A 48 0.97 -11.17 -11.10
N ARG A 49 0.28 -10.53 -12.05
CA ARG A 49 -0.76 -11.20 -12.87
C ARG A 49 -0.14 -11.91 -14.07
N VAL A 50 0.84 -11.30 -14.72
CA VAL A 50 1.57 -11.86 -15.86
C VAL A 50 2.36 -13.10 -15.42
N ALA A 51 3.07 -13.05 -14.29
CA ALA A 51 3.79 -14.19 -13.73
C ALA A 51 2.87 -15.40 -13.48
N ARG A 52 1.69 -15.15 -12.88
CA ARG A 52 0.65 -16.18 -12.64
C ARG A 52 0.06 -16.73 -13.93
N ALA A 53 -0.24 -15.86 -14.89
CA ALA A 53 -0.83 -16.27 -16.16
C ALA A 53 0.13 -17.10 -17.03
N LEU A 54 1.44 -16.83 -16.92
CA LEU A 54 2.49 -17.53 -17.66
C LEU A 54 3.04 -18.76 -16.91
N GLY A 55 2.61 -19.03 -15.68
CA GLY A 55 3.18 -20.08 -14.84
C GLY A 55 4.68 -19.87 -14.57
N ALA A 56 5.12 -18.62 -14.58
CA ALA A 56 6.53 -18.21 -14.51
C ALA A 56 6.90 -17.64 -13.13
N GLU A 57 6.23 -18.09 -12.07
CA GLU A 57 6.57 -17.72 -10.69
C GLU A 57 7.94 -18.30 -10.32
N SER A 58 8.79 -17.49 -9.69
CA SER A 58 10.11 -17.91 -9.20
C SER A 58 10.41 -17.28 -7.84
N GLU A 59 11.13 -17.99 -6.98
CA GLU A 59 11.55 -17.47 -5.67
C GLU A 59 12.40 -16.21 -5.81
N PHE A 60 13.30 -16.18 -6.81
CA PHE A 60 14.07 -14.98 -7.12
C PHE A 60 13.18 -13.78 -7.47
N GLY A 61 12.19 -13.98 -8.33
CA GLY A 61 11.24 -12.93 -8.72
C GLY A 61 10.44 -12.42 -7.52
N LYS A 62 10.02 -13.31 -6.63
CA LYS A 62 9.30 -12.97 -5.40
C LYS A 62 10.13 -12.12 -4.43
N GLU A 63 11.41 -12.44 -4.26
CA GLU A 63 12.30 -11.62 -3.41
C GLU A 63 12.63 -10.28 -4.06
N LEU A 64 12.84 -10.25 -5.38
CA LEU A 64 13.03 -9.02 -6.14
C LEU A 64 11.81 -8.09 -6.05
N ASP A 65 10.60 -8.66 -6.07
CA ASP A 65 9.32 -7.96 -5.90
C ASP A 65 9.26 -7.28 -4.53
N SER A 66 9.49 -8.03 -3.45
CA SER A 66 9.56 -7.48 -2.09
C SER A 66 10.59 -6.35 -1.95
N LEU A 67 11.79 -6.49 -2.53
CA LEU A 67 12.81 -5.43 -2.48
C LEU A 67 12.39 -4.18 -3.24
N SER A 68 11.78 -4.37 -4.42
CA SER A 68 11.30 -3.28 -5.26
C SER A 68 10.12 -2.55 -4.61
N ASP A 69 9.21 -3.28 -3.97
CA ASP A 69 8.08 -2.75 -3.20
C ASP A 69 8.52 -1.83 -2.06
N VAL A 70 9.58 -2.20 -1.33
CA VAL A 70 10.11 -1.35 -0.25
C VAL A 70 10.56 0.00 -0.80
N VAL A 71 11.20 0.03 -1.97
CA VAL A 71 11.68 1.27 -2.57
C VAL A 71 10.52 2.06 -3.18
N SER A 72 9.73 1.44 -4.06
CA SER A 72 8.67 2.11 -4.83
C SER A 72 7.48 2.54 -3.98
N PHE A 73 7.13 1.78 -2.95
CA PHE A 73 5.94 2.03 -2.12
C PHE A 73 6.25 2.33 -0.65
N GLY A 74 7.46 2.10 -0.19
CA GLY A 74 7.93 2.53 1.14
C GLY A 74 8.73 3.83 1.06
N VAL A 75 9.90 3.76 0.44
CA VAL A 75 10.89 4.86 0.45
C VAL A 75 10.42 6.04 -0.40
N ALA A 76 9.99 5.80 -1.64
CA ALA A 76 9.57 6.87 -2.54
C ALA A 76 8.42 7.71 -1.95
N PRO A 77 7.31 7.13 -1.49
CA PRO A 77 6.22 7.89 -0.87
C PRO A 77 6.64 8.67 0.37
N ALA A 78 7.50 8.10 1.20
CA ALA A 78 8.00 8.75 2.41
C ALA A 78 8.85 9.98 2.07
N LEU A 79 9.75 9.86 1.09
CA LEU A 79 10.57 10.99 0.64
C LEU A 79 9.74 12.05 -0.09
N ILE A 80 8.75 11.66 -0.89
CA ILE A 80 7.81 12.60 -1.52
C ILE A 80 7.09 13.42 -0.45
N MET A 81 6.58 12.77 0.61
CA MET A 81 5.96 13.46 1.74
C MET A 81 6.94 14.35 2.49
N TYR A 82 8.18 13.90 2.66
CA TYR A 82 9.23 14.68 3.31
C TYR A 82 9.46 16.01 2.59
N VAL A 83 9.73 15.94 1.29
CA VAL A 83 9.97 17.12 0.45
C VAL A 83 8.71 18.00 0.38
N ALA A 84 7.52 17.41 0.29
CA ALA A 84 6.29 18.17 0.15
C ALA A 84 5.87 18.93 1.41
N SER A 85 6.09 18.39 2.63
CA SER A 85 5.50 18.98 3.85
C SER A 85 6.29 18.82 5.14
N LEU A 86 7.24 17.88 5.24
CA LEU A 86 7.93 17.62 6.51
C LEU A 86 9.28 18.32 6.62
N HIS A 87 9.85 18.81 5.50
CA HIS A 87 11.20 19.39 5.47
C HIS A 87 11.36 20.65 6.34
N ASP A 88 10.27 21.40 6.56
CA ASP A 88 10.25 22.60 7.41
C ASP A 88 10.07 22.31 8.91
N LEU A 89 9.78 21.04 9.28
CA LEU A 89 9.63 20.64 10.68
C LEU A 89 10.99 20.42 11.35
N HIS A 90 10.97 20.24 12.67
CA HIS A 90 12.18 19.89 13.41
C HIS A 90 12.83 18.62 12.84
N ASN A 91 14.10 18.72 12.44
CA ASN A 91 14.84 17.69 11.69
C ASN A 91 14.68 16.28 12.26
N ALA A 92 14.83 16.12 13.58
CA ALA A 92 14.72 14.81 14.22
C ALA A 92 13.33 14.17 14.02
N LEU A 93 12.26 14.95 14.10
CA LEU A 93 10.89 14.46 13.88
C LEU A 93 10.65 14.13 12.41
N ALA A 94 11.05 15.02 11.51
CA ALA A 94 10.87 14.82 10.07
C ALA A 94 11.60 13.56 9.58
N TRP A 95 12.86 13.36 10.00
CA TRP A 95 13.65 12.18 9.63
C TRP A 95 13.07 10.90 10.24
N SER A 96 12.65 10.94 11.50
CA SER A 96 12.06 9.78 12.17
C SER A 96 10.78 9.32 11.48
N VAL A 97 9.86 10.23 11.18
CA VAL A 97 8.59 9.91 10.51
C VAL A 97 8.85 9.36 9.10
N THR A 98 9.77 9.99 8.37
CA THR A 98 10.16 9.56 7.01
C THR A 98 10.79 8.16 7.03
N ALA A 99 11.58 7.81 8.05
CA ALA A 99 12.20 6.50 8.17
C ALA A 99 11.24 5.41 8.65
N ILE A 100 10.32 5.72 9.57
CA ILE A 100 9.37 4.75 10.15
C ILE A 100 8.51 4.10 9.08
N PHE A 101 8.05 4.87 8.09
CA PHE A 101 7.16 4.38 7.04
C PHE A 101 7.76 3.22 6.22
N PRO A 102 8.93 3.34 5.57
CA PRO A 102 9.56 2.22 4.87
C PRO A 102 9.99 1.08 5.79
N MET A 103 10.41 1.36 7.04
CA MET A 103 10.75 0.30 8.01
C MET A 103 9.55 -0.60 8.32
N PHE A 104 8.38 -0.01 8.55
CA PHE A 104 7.14 -0.78 8.80
C PHE A 104 6.68 -1.51 7.54
N GLY A 105 6.88 -0.91 6.36
CA GLY A 105 6.68 -1.57 5.07
C GLY A 105 7.54 -2.84 4.91
N ALA A 106 8.83 -2.75 5.23
CA ALA A 106 9.75 -3.88 5.17
C ALA A 106 9.37 -5.00 6.16
N LEU A 107 9.03 -4.65 7.40
CA LEU A 107 8.56 -5.62 8.42
C LEU A 107 7.30 -6.36 7.95
N ARG A 108 6.38 -5.64 7.32
CA ARG A 108 5.15 -6.21 6.76
C ARG A 108 5.44 -7.20 5.64
N LEU A 109 6.34 -6.87 4.71
CA LEU A 109 6.73 -7.76 3.61
C LEU A 109 7.48 -9.00 4.12
N ALA A 110 8.42 -8.83 5.06
CA ALA A 110 9.12 -9.94 5.70
C ALA A 110 8.14 -10.91 6.37
N ARG A 111 7.15 -10.39 7.11
CA ARG A 111 6.09 -11.21 7.71
C ARG A 111 5.28 -11.97 6.66
N PHE A 112 4.94 -11.32 5.55
CA PHE A 112 4.19 -11.93 4.45
C PHE A 112 4.98 -13.03 3.72
N ASN A 113 6.30 -12.86 3.58
CA ASN A 113 7.16 -13.86 2.94
C ASN A 113 7.36 -15.12 3.80
N VAL A 114 7.39 -14.97 5.14
CA VAL A 114 7.66 -16.09 6.07
C VAL A 114 6.38 -16.80 6.55
N HIS A 115 5.24 -16.11 6.62
CA HIS A 115 3.98 -16.72 7.09
C HIS A 115 2.97 -16.85 5.94
N PRO A 116 2.70 -18.07 5.43
CA PRO A 116 1.63 -18.28 4.48
C PRO A 116 0.30 -17.85 5.13
N GLY A 117 -0.31 -16.80 4.58
CA GLY A 117 -1.49 -16.15 5.16
C GLY A 117 -2.74 -17.03 5.22
N ILE A 118 -3.81 -16.49 5.80
CA ILE A 118 -5.13 -17.15 5.84
C ILE A 118 -5.79 -17.00 4.46
N PRO A 119 -6.39 -18.06 3.87
CA PRO A 119 -7.09 -17.96 2.59
C PRO A 119 -8.17 -16.88 2.59
N GLY A 120 -8.11 -15.94 1.63
CA GLY A 120 -9.14 -14.92 1.40
C GLY A 120 -8.98 -13.58 2.13
N TYR A 121 -7.94 -13.40 2.96
CA TYR A 121 -7.67 -12.14 3.67
C TYR A 121 -6.18 -11.78 3.63
N PHE A 122 -5.87 -10.49 3.46
CA PHE A 122 -4.55 -9.95 3.79
C PHE A 122 -4.50 -9.58 5.27
N ILE A 123 -3.37 -9.82 5.93
CA ILE A 123 -3.11 -9.35 7.29
C ILE A 123 -2.24 -8.10 7.18
N GLY A 124 -2.74 -6.97 7.64
CA GLY A 124 -2.12 -5.65 7.47
C GLY A 124 -2.43 -5.00 6.13
N LEU A 125 -2.30 -3.67 6.07
CA LEU A 125 -2.55 -2.89 4.85
C LEU A 125 -1.47 -3.18 3.79
N PRO A 126 -1.86 -3.47 2.54
CA PRO A 126 -1.20 -3.04 1.31
C PRO A 126 0.05 -2.16 1.39
N ILE A 127 1.31 -2.59 1.18
CA ILE A 127 2.39 -1.59 1.03
C ILE A 127 2.15 -0.70 -0.21
N PRO A 128 1.68 -1.22 -1.37
CA PRO A 128 1.39 -0.36 -2.52
C PRO A 128 0.21 0.57 -2.24
N ALA A 129 -0.80 0.09 -1.51
CA ALA A 129 -1.94 0.91 -1.10
C ALA A 129 -1.52 2.02 -0.12
N ALA A 130 -0.73 1.69 0.91
CA ALA A 130 -0.21 2.65 1.88
C ALA A 130 0.67 3.71 1.20
N GLY A 131 1.59 3.28 0.34
CA GLY A 131 2.47 4.15 -0.44
C GLY A 131 1.70 5.05 -1.41
N GLY A 132 0.67 4.52 -2.06
CA GLY A 132 -0.22 5.30 -2.92
C GLY A 132 -1.00 6.36 -2.15
N VAL A 133 -1.58 6.01 -0.99
CA VAL A 133 -2.27 7.00 -0.12
C VAL A 133 -1.29 8.08 0.32
N LEU A 134 -0.10 7.71 0.80
CA LEU A 134 0.87 8.69 1.31
C LEU A 134 1.38 9.62 0.19
N SER A 135 1.70 9.07 -0.98
CA SER A 135 2.17 9.86 -2.13
C SER A 135 1.10 10.83 -2.62
N THR A 136 -0.14 10.39 -2.72
CA THR A 136 -1.22 11.26 -3.20
C THR A 136 -1.69 12.26 -2.14
N LEU A 137 -1.56 11.92 -0.84
CA LEU A 137 -1.79 12.85 0.26
C LEU A 137 -0.80 14.03 0.22
N SER A 138 0.45 13.81 -0.20
CA SER A 138 1.46 14.87 -0.33
C SER A 138 1.06 16.00 -1.29
N LEU A 139 0.11 15.76 -2.20
CA LEU A 139 -0.41 16.79 -3.11
C LEU A 139 -1.26 17.84 -2.41
N PHE A 140 -1.78 17.51 -1.24
CA PHE A 140 -2.55 18.43 -0.41
C PHE A 140 -1.64 19.20 0.58
N HIS A 141 -0.32 19.23 0.36
CA HIS A 141 0.64 19.93 1.23
C HIS A 141 0.31 21.41 1.48
N LYS A 142 -0.40 22.07 0.56
CA LYS A 142 -0.83 23.47 0.71
C LYS A 142 -2.11 23.62 1.54
N ASP A 143 -2.97 22.61 1.51
CA ASP A 143 -4.32 22.65 2.11
C ASP A 143 -4.34 21.99 3.50
N VAL A 144 -3.41 21.07 3.76
CA VAL A 144 -3.37 20.25 4.97
C VAL A 144 -2.12 20.57 5.79
N PRO A 145 -2.27 20.95 7.07
CA PRO A 145 -1.13 21.25 7.93
C PRO A 145 -0.17 20.06 8.10
N PRO A 146 1.15 20.30 8.22
CA PRO A 146 2.16 19.23 8.36
C PRO A 146 1.90 18.25 9.52
N VAL A 147 1.28 18.70 10.61
CA VAL A 147 0.91 17.84 11.76
C VAL A 147 -0.02 16.70 11.33
N PHE A 148 -1.00 16.97 10.45
CA PHE A 148 -1.89 15.94 9.95
C PHE A 148 -1.19 14.98 9.00
N MET A 149 -0.20 15.46 8.24
CA MET A 149 0.64 14.60 7.37
C MET A 149 1.47 13.62 8.21
N VAL A 150 2.06 14.10 9.32
CA VAL A 150 2.79 13.25 10.28
C VAL A 150 1.87 12.18 10.86
N ILE A 151 0.70 12.58 11.36
CA ILE A 151 -0.28 11.64 11.93
C ILE A 151 -0.69 10.60 10.88
N ALA A 152 -0.96 11.02 9.64
CA ALA A 152 -1.32 10.12 8.56
C ALA A 152 -0.19 9.13 8.23
N ALA A 153 1.06 9.59 8.13
CA ALA A 153 2.22 8.73 7.86
C ALA A 153 2.40 7.66 8.97
N LEU A 154 2.32 8.07 10.23
CA LEU A 154 2.42 7.16 11.38
C LEU A 154 1.24 6.19 11.44
N LEU A 155 0.02 6.67 11.17
CA LEU A 155 -1.18 5.84 11.13
C LEU A 155 -1.07 4.78 10.03
N LEU A 156 -0.70 5.16 8.80
CA LEU A 156 -0.49 4.23 7.70
C LEU A 156 0.61 3.21 8.01
N SER A 157 1.72 3.66 8.62
CA SER A 157 2.79 2.77 9.10
C SER A 157 2.26 1.71 10.06
N TYR A 158 1.53 2.14 11.10
CA TYR A 158 0.90 1.24 12.05
C TYR A 158 -0.08 0.27 11.37
N LEU A 159 -0.89 0.74 10.43
CA LEU A 159 -1.84 -0.08 9.66
C LEU A 159 -1.15 -1.19 8.85
N MET A 160 0.07 -0.96 8.35
CA MET A 160 0.84 -1.99 7.63
C MET A 160 1.22 -3.17 8.54
N VAL A 161 1.71 -2.91 9.75
CA VAL A 161 2.17 -3.96 10.67
C VAL A 161 1.04 -4.54 11.52
N SER A 162 -0.08 -3.81 11.64
CA SER A 162 -1.26 -4.25 12.39
C SER A 162 -1.82 -5.59 11.88
N THR A 163 -2.46 -6.34 12.78
CA THR A 163 -3.15 -7.61 12.44
C THR A 163 -4.52 -7.41 11.79
N VAL A 164 -4.78 -6.22 11.25
CA VAL A 164 -6.04 -5.84 10.59
C VAL A 164 -6.24 -6.72 9.35
N LYS A 165 -7.41 -7.35 9.23
CA LYS A 165 -7.71 -8.18 8.05
C LYS A 165 -8.30 -7.32 6.93
N TYR A 166 -7.56 -7.13 5.84
CA TYR A 166 -8.04 -6.45 4.65
C TYR A 166 -8.65 -7.44 3.64
N PRO A 167 -9.77 -7.10 2.96
CA PRO A 167 -10.38 -7.96 1.96
C PRO A 167 -9.40 -8.23 0.81
N ASN A 168 -9.18 -9.50 0.49
CA ASN A 168 -8.34 -9.85 -0.64
C ASN A 168 -9.18 -9.87 -1.93
N PHE A 169 -9.13 -8.78 -2.71
CA PHE A 169 -9.78 -8.70 -4.02
C PHE A 169 -9.08 -9.56 -5.10
N LYS A 170 -7.99 -10.29 -4.80
CA LYS A 170 -7.32 -11.21 -5.76
C LYS A 170 -8.18 -12.42 -6.18
N LYS A 171 -9.39 -12.62 -5.63
CA LYS A 171 -10.34 -13.68 -6.07
C LYS A 171 -11.29 -13.27 -7.20
N VAL A 172 -11.25 -12.02 -7.67
CA VAL A 172 -11.95 -11.67 -8.91
C VAL A 172 -11.05 -12.11 -10.06
N GLY A 173 -11.25 -13.34 -10.54
CA GLY A 173 -10.58 -13.84 -11.73
C GLY A 173 -10.88 -12.93 -12.91
N LEU A 174 -9.93 -12.10 -13.31
CA LEU A 174 -10.07 -11.29 -14.51
C LEU A 174 -10.03 -12.24 -15.72
N PRO A 175 -11.01 -12.17 -16.63
CA PRO A 175 -11.03 -13.01 -17.81
C PRO A 175 -9.75 -12.81 -18.63
N ARG A 176 -9.23 -13.87 -19.25
CA ARG A 176 -7.96 -13.87 -20.00
C ARG A 176 -7.85 -12.74 -21.04
N LYS A 177 -8.99 -12.31 -21.61
CA LYS A 177 -9.11 -11.16 -22.53
C LYS A 177 -8.82 -9.80 -21.87
N ALA A 178 -9.19 -9.63 -20.60
CA ALA A 178 -8.91 -8.40 -19.85
C ALA A 178 -7.42 -8.26 -19.51
N VAL A 179 -6.69 -9.38 -19.33
CA VAL A 179 -5.22 -9.36 -19.13
C VAL A 179 -4.50 -8.91 -20.40
N ILE A 180 -5.01 -9.27 -21.58
CA ILE A 180 -4.44 -8.86 -22.87
C ILE A 180 -4.77 -7.39 -23.20
N GLY A 181 -5.96 -6.90 -22.81
CA GLY A 181 -6.35 -5.48 -22.98
C GLY A 181 -5.83 -4.52 -21.91
N ALA A 182 -5.41 -5.04 -20.74
CA ALA A 182 -4.91 -4.24 -19.63
C ALA A 182 -3.74 -3.31 -19.97
N PRO A 183 -2.74 -3.69 -20.77
CA PRO A 183 -1.63 -2.80 -21.11
C PRO A 183 -2.10 -1.54 -21.84
N VAL A 184 -3.05 -1.66 -22.77
CA VAL A 184 -3.57 -0.52 -23.52
C VAL A 184 -4.36 0.42 -22.61
N VAL A 185 -5.23 -0.14 -21.75
CA VAL A 185 -6.00 0.65 -20.77
C VAL A 185 -5.07 1.33 -19.77
N VAL A 186 -4.01 0.65 -19.32
CA VAL A 186 -3.00 1.23 -18.43
C VAL A 186 -2.24 2.33 -19.14
N ILE A 187 -1.78 2.14 -20.38
CA ILE A 187 -1.09 3.18 -21.16
C ILE A 187 -1.97 4.42 -21.32
N ILE A 188 -3.27 4.25 -21.62
CA ILE A 188 -4.22 5.37 -21.74
C ILE A 188 -4.41 6.06 -20.38
N ALA A 189 -4.62 5.28 -19.31
CA ALA A 189 -4.77 5.84 -17.96
C ALA A 189 -3.51 6.60 -17.51
N VAL A 190 -2.32 6.10 -17.85
CA VAL A 190 -1.03 6.75 -17.59
C VAL A 190 -0.87 8.03 -18.42
N ALA A 191 -1.19 7.98 -19.71
CA ALA A 191 -1.13 9.16 -20.57
C ALA A 191 -2.05 10.27 -20.04
N VAL A 192 -3.27 9.92 -19.65
CA VAL A 192 -4.22 10.86 -19.05
C VAL A 192 -3.70 11.37 -17.69
N ALA A 193 -3.15 10.50 -16.84
CA ALA A 193 -2.55 10.86 -15.55
C ALA A 193 -1.42 11.88 -15.70
N VAL A 194 -0.54 11.72 -16.69
CA VAL A 194 0.59 12.62 -16.95
C VAL A 194 0.12 13.99 -17.47
N VAL A 195 -0.98 14.05 -18.22
CA VAL A 195 -1.54 15.31 -18.72
C VAL A 195 -2.25 16.11 -17.62
N PHE A 196 -2.92 15.43 -16.68
CA PHE A 196 -3.66 16.07 -15.57
C PHE A 196 -3.19 15.56 -14.19
N PRO A 197 -1.96 15.91 -13.78
CA PRO A 197 -1.27 15.28 -12.66
C PRO A 197 -1.96 15.49 -11.31
N ASP A 198 -2.44 16.70 -11.06
CA ASP A 198 -3.01 17.07 -9.78
C ASP A 198 -4.43 16.54 -9.62
N GLN A 199 -5.27 16.61 -10.67
CA GLN A 199 -6.66 16.17 -10.60
C GLN A 199 -6.77 14.65 -10.48
N ILE A 200 -5.99 13.91 -11.27
CA ILE A 200 -6.08 12.44 -11.31
C ILE A 200 -5.54 11.83 -10.03
N SER A 201 -4.42 12.35 -9.53
CA SER A 201 -3.85 11.87 -8.27
C SER A 201 -4.78 12.14 -7.08
N LYS A 202 -5.52 13.27 -7.07
CA LYS A 202 -6.57 13.56 -6.07
C LYS A 202 -7.76 12.60 -6.16
N MET A 203 -8.20 12.22 -7.36
CA MET A 203 -9.26 11.20 -7.52
C MET A 203 -8.81 9.82 -7.01
N ILE A 204 -7.58 9.43 -7.34
CA ILE A 204 -6.99 8.16 -6.89
C ILE A 204 -6.81 8.14 -5.37
N PHE A 205 -6.43 9.28 -4.77
CA PHE A 205 -6.38 9.43 -3.31
C PHE A 205 -7.72 9.05 -2.67
N VAL A 206 -8.85 9.59 -3.16
CA VAL A 206 -10.17 9.28 -2.60
C VAL A 206 -10.45 7.78 -2.63
N LEU A 207 -10.16 7.12 -3.75
CA LEU A 207 -10.36 5.67 -3.88
C LEU A 207 -9.48 4.87 -2.91
N LEU A 208 -8.19 5.20 -2.81
CA LEU A 208 -7.26 4.51 -1.92
C LEU A 208 -7.53 4.79 -0.44
N ALA A 209 -7.93 6.02 -0.10
CA ALA A 209 -8.32 6.42 1.24
C ALA A 209 -9.61 5.70 1.67
N LEU A 210 -10.61 5.63 0.81
CA LEU A 210 -11.84 4.85 1.07
C LEU A 210 -11.53 3.37 1.28
N TYR A 211 -10.61 2.79 0.50
CA TYR A 211 -10.16 1.41 0.68
C TYR A 211 -9.48 1.20 2.04
N ALA A 212 -8.57 2.09 2.44
CA ALA A 212 -7.91 2.05 3.75
C ALA A 212 -8.92 2.19 4.90
N LEU A 213 -9.85 3.15 4.81
CA LEU A 213 -10.89 3.40 5.81
C LEU A 213 -11.89 2.24 5.92
N TYR A 214 -12.29 1.65 4.79
CA TYR A 214 -13.18 0.49 4.78
C TYR A 214 -12.56 -0.70 5.51
N GLY A 215 -11.29 -1.00 5.24
CA GLY A 215 -10.56 -2.06 5.93
C GLY A 215 -10.40 -1.81 7.43
N PHE A 216 -10.17 -0.55 7.81
CA PHE A 216 -10.10 -0.13 9.21
C PHE A 216 -11.45 -0.29 9.95
N LYS A 217 -12.54 0.23 9.37
CA LYS A 217 -13.91 0.15 9.94
C LYS A 217 -14.35 -1.31 10.14
N GLN A 218 -14.18 -2.14 9.11
CA GLN A 218 -14.56 -3.55 9.17
C GLN A 218 -13.80 -4.31 10.27
N ASN A 219 -12.59 -3.85 10.63
CA ASN A 219 -11.80 -4.45 11.69
C ASN A 219 -12.22 -3.99 13.09
N ILE A 220 -12.60 -2.71 13.26
CA ILE A 220 -13.18 -2.20 14.51
C ILE A 220 -14.47 -2.97 14.83
N ASP A 221 -15.35 -3.15 13.85
CA ASP A 221 -16.62 -3.86 14.04
C ASP A 221 -16.39 -5.33 14.46
N ARG A 222 -15.35 -5.97 13.92
CA ARG A 222 -14.94 -7.34 14.30
C ARG A 222 -14.31 -7.42 15.68
N LEU A 223 -13.49 -6.44 16.07
CA LEU A 223 -12.92 -6.33 17.42
C LEU A 223 -14.00 -6.08 18.46
N ALA A 224 -14.94 -5.17 18.17
CA ALA A 224 -16.11 -4.90 18.99
C ALA A 224 -16.99 -6.15 19.13
N ALA A 225 -17.26 -6.88 18.04
CA ALA A 225 -18.01 -8.13 18.07
C ALA A 225 -17.31 -9.24 18.89
N ARG A 226 -15.98 -9.36 18.81
CA ARG A 226 -15.19 -10.29 19.63
C ARG A 226 -15.22 -9.93 21.11
N ARG A 227 -15.09 -8.64 21.44
CA ARG A 227 -15.14 -8.14 22.83
C ARG A 227 -16.54 -8.37 23.44
N ARG A 228 -17.60 -8.12 22.67
CA ARG A 228 -18.99 -8.44 23.06
C ARG A 228 -19.19 -9.94 23.32
N ARG A 229 -18.68 -10.82 22.45
CA ARG A 229 -18.75 -12.29 22.65
C ARG A 229 -17.96 -12.76 23.87
N ARG A 230 -16.79 -12.17 24.14
CA ARG A 230 -15.98 -12.50 25.33
C ARG A 230 -16.65 -12.05 26.63
N ASN A 231 -17.24 -10.85 26.65
CA ASN A 231 -17.99 -10.38 27.82
C ASN A 231 -19.23 -11.24 28.07
N ARG A 232 -19.97 -11.65 27.02
CA ARG A 232 -21.15 -12.52 27.15
C ARG A 232 -20.80 -13.87 27.78
N ARG A 233 -19.76 -14.55 27.28
CA ARG A 233 -19.27 -15.82 27.86
C ARG A 233 -18.88 -15.68 29.34
N ARG A 234 -18.23 -14.57 29.70
CA ARG A 234 -17.84 -14.31 31.09
C ARG A 234 -19.06 -14.07 32.01
N SER A 235 -20.11 -13.44 31.50
CA SER A 235 -21.36 -13.26 32.26
C SER A 235 -22.14 -14.57 32.39
N ASP A 236 -22.12 -15.41 31.36
CA ASP A 236 -22.75 -16.74 31.38
C ASP A 236 -22.03 -17.68 32.38
N ASP A 237 -20.69 -17.64 32.44
CA ASP A 237 -19.90 -18.41 33.41
C ASP A 237 -20.11 -17.93 34.86
N GLU A 238 -20.16 -16.62 35.09
CA GLU A 238 -20.46 -16.03 36.41
C GLU A 238 -21.89 -16.38 36.89
N ALA A 239 -22.87 -16.37 35.98
CA ALA A 239 -24.24 -16.77 36.28
C ALA A 239 -24.39 -18.28 36.58
N TYR A 240 -23.57 -19.13 35.95
CA TYR A 240 -23.54 -20.57 36.20
C TYR A 240 -22.97 -20.89 37.59
N HIS A 241 -21.89 -20.22 38.00
CA HIS A 241 -21.29 -20.42 39.32
C HIS A 241 -22.14 -19.87 40.47
N SER A 242 -22.90 -18.80 40.25
CA SER A 242 -23.83 -18.24 41.26
C SER A 242 -25.05 -19.11 41.57
N LYS A 243 -25.45 -20.02 40.67
CA LYS A 243 -26.62 -20.89 40.87
C LYS A 243 -26.28 -22.25 41.51
N ASN A 244 -25.01 -22.62 41.50
CA ASN A 244 -24.54 -23.96 41.88
C ASN A 244 -23.54 -23.95 43.06
N GLY A 245 -23.42 -22.82 43.78
CA GLY A 245 -22.65 -22.68 45.02
C GLY A 245 -23.54 -22.13 46.12
#